data_AF-A0A829Q1C5-F1
#
_entry.id   AF-A0A829Q1C5-F1
#
_cell.length_a   1.000
_cell.length_b   1.000
_cell.length_c   1.000
_cell.angle_alpha   90.00
_cell.angle_beta   90.00
_cell.angle_gamma   90.00
#
_symmetry.space_group_name_H-M   'P 1'
#
loop_
_entity.id
_entity.type
_entity.pdbx_description
1 polymer ?
#
loop_
_entity_poly.entity_id
_entity_poly.type
_entity_poly.pdbx_seq_one_letter_code
_entity_poly.pdbx_strand_id
1 'polypeptide(L)'
;MKNVDVVVVGAGFAGLYALQRLRSQGLSVVVFEAGSDVGGTWFFNRYPGARCDVESIDYSYSFSDELQQEWDWTEKYAGQKEILRYINHVADRFDLRRDIRCGTRVTSAVFDEDQLRWTVRTDRNDTVSARFCVMATGALSTANMPTIPGRDAFTGELYHTGHWPASGVDFAGKRVGVIGTGSSGIQLVPIAAQTAKELFVFQRTANYTVPAGNTVISPERRAEVKANYAERRRQSRESGGGSPHQAYPKKTLEISAAERRAAFERRWELGGVLFGKTFPDQTTDMRANNEARAFFEEKVRAVIHDPAIADILVPTDHPIGTKRICTDTNYFQTFNRDNVHVVDLRAAPIESINRRGMTTTTKYYELDMIVFATGFDAMTGSLNRIDIRGRAGRPLKDAWQAGPAPTWDSAWTGSPICLSSPARAVPRCSPTWCWAPNNMSIGSATCSTTWQPTAIRRWRRSLRPLPTG
;
A
#
# COMPACT_ATOMS: atom_id res chain seq x y z
N MET A 1 19.01 -24.08 -17.95
CA MET A 1 17.87 -23.61 -17.14
C MET A 1 18.17 -23.88 -15.68
N LYS A 2 18.14 -22.88 -14.80
CA LYS A 2 18.40 -23.08 -13.36
C LYS A 2 17.13 -23.62 -12.70
N ASN A 3 17.27 -24.65 -11.86
CA ASN A 3 16.16 -25.23 -11.11
C ASN A 3 16.21 -24.76 -9.65
N VAL A 4 15.07 -24.28 -9.14
CA VAL A 4 14.90 -23.86 -7.73
C VAL A 4 13.57 -24.39 -7.18
N ASP A 5 13.36 -24.31 -5.87
CA ASP A 5 12.06 -24.63 -5.28
C ASP A 5 11.07 -23.49 -5.51
N VAL A 6 11.49 -22.24 -5.27
CA VAL A 6 10.60 -21.09 -5.31
C VAL A 6 11.22 -19.92 -6.09
N VAL A 7 10.43 -19.33 -6.99
CA VAL A 7 10.68 -17.98 -7.50
C VAL A 7 9.78 -16.99 -6.78
N VAL A 8 10.34 -15.90 -6.27
CA VAL A 8 9.60 -14.77 -5.71
C VAL A 8 9.74 -13.57 -6.66
N VAL A 9 8.64 -12.88 -6.95
CA VAL A 9 8.64 -11.68 -7.82
C VAL A 9 8.37 -10.44 -6.98
N GLY A 10 9.39 -9.58 -6.84
CA GLY A 10 9.40 -8.37 -6.03
C GLY A 10 10.21 -8.53 -4.74
N ALA A 11 10.97 -7.49 -4.37
CA ALA A 11 11.80 -7.40 -3.16
C ALA A 11 11.39 -6.21 -2.27
N GLY A 12 10.08 -5.98 -2.14
CA GLY A 12 9.49 -5.17 -1.07
C GLY A 12 9.30 -5.97 0.23
N PHE A 13 8.49 -5.45 1.16
CA PHE A 13 8.22 -6.10 2.45
C PHE A 13 7.81 -7.58 2.30
N ALA A 14 6.82 -7.88 1.47
CA ALA A 14 6.35 -9.24 1.28
C ALA A 14 7.41 -10.17 0.69
N GLY A 15 8.19 -9.68 -0.29
CA GLY A 15 9.21 -10.48 -0.97
C GLY A 15 10.41 -10.82 -0.10
N LEU A 16 10.89 -9.85 0.68
CA LEU A 16 12.00 -10.07 1.61
C LEU A 16 11.61 -11.03 2.74
N TYR A 17 10.39 -10.88 3.28
CA TYR A 17 9.89 -11.82 4.28
C TYR A 17 9.68 -13.23 3.70
N ALA A 18 9.12 -13.33 2.49
CA ALA A 18 8.97 -14.61 1.80
C ALA A 18 10.33 -15.30 1.63
N LEU A 19 11.34 -14.58 1.13
CA LEU A 19 12.69 -15.10 0.98
C LEU A 19 13.27 -15.57 2.32
N GLN A 20 13.21 -14.73 3.37
CA GLN A 20 13.71 -15.06 4.70
C GLN A 20 13.04 -16.35 5.22
N ARG A 21 11.72 -16.44 5.12
CA ARG A 21 10.92 -17.53 5.69
C ARG A 21 11.06 -18.84 4.92
N LEU A 22 11.16 -18.78 3.59
CA LEU A 22 11.33 -19.95 2.73
C LEU A 22 12.75 -20.51 2.85
N ARG A 23 13.77 -19.63 2.89
CA ARG A 23 15.15 -20.05 3.08
C ARG A 23 15.38 -20.65 4.46
N SER A 24 14.71 -20.14 5.50
CA SER A 24 14.77 -20.73 6.85
C SER A 24 14.17 -22.15 6.92
N GLN A 25 13.47 -22.60 5.89
CA GLN A 25 12.92 -23.96 5.76
C GLN A 25 13.79 -24.85 4.86
N GLY A 26 14.96 -24.38 4.43
CA GLY A 26 15.87 -25.12 3.56
C GLY A 26 15.48 -25.13 2.09
N LEU A 27 14.52 -24.29 1.66
CA LEU A 27 14.12 -24.19 0.26
C LEU A 27 15.12 -23.34 -0.53
N SER A 28 15.38 -23.74 -1.77
CA SER A 28 16.14 -22.94 -2.72
C SER A 28 15.26 -21.86 -3.35
N VAL A 29 15.65 -20.59 -3.20
CA VAL A 29 14.83 -19.44 -3.60
C VAL A 29 15.63 -18.50 -4.49
N VAL A 30 14.99 -17.93 -5.50
CA VAL A 30 15.49 -16.75 -6.21
C VAL A 30 14.41 -15.67 -6.21
N VAL A 31 14.81 -14.43 -5.96
CA VAL A 31 13.94 -13.26 -6.02
C VAL A 31 14.32 -12.40 -7.21
N PHE A 32 13.35 -11.97 -8.00
CA PHE A 32 13.55 -10.98 -9.07
C PHE A 32 12.93 -9.65 -8.67
N GLU A 33 13.71 -8.57 -8.74
CA GLU A 33 13.28 -7.19 -8.46
C GLU A 33 13.58 -6.31 -9.65
N ALA A 34 12.58 -5.55 -10.10
CA ALA A 34 12.72 -4.66 -11.25
C ALA A 34 13.50 -3.38 -10.89
N GLY A 35 13.42 -2.93 -9.64
CA GLY A 35 14.23 -1.84 -9.11
C GLY A 35 15.71 -2.22 -9.04
N SER A 36 16.59 -1.21 -9.05
CA SER A 36 18.04 -1.46 -8.95
C SER A 36 18.47 -1.88 -7.54
N ASP A 37 17.58 -1.80 -6.56
CA ASP A 37 17.80 -2.24 -5.18
C ASP A 37 16.47 -2.68 -4.53
N VAL A 38 16.55 -3.25 -3.33
CA VAL A 38 15.40 -3.68 -2.52
C VAL A 38 14.60 -2.48 -2.00
N GLY A 39 13.33 -2.72 -1.63
CA GLY A 39 12.47 -1.69 -1.02
C GLY A 39 11.05 -1.65 -1.56
N GLY A 40 10.82 -2.17 -2.77
CA GLY A 40 9.51 -2.16 -3.43
C GLY A 40 8.92 -0.74 -3.49
N THR A 41 7.72 -0.55 -2.96
CA THR A 41 7.05 0.77 -2.90
C THR A 41 7.97 1.87 -2.36
N TRP A 42 8.74 1.60 -1.32
CA TRP A 42 9.63 2.58 -0.67
C TRP A 42 10.93 2.81 -1.44
N PHE A 43 11.27 1.97 -2.42
CA PHE A 43 12.33 2.25 -3.37
C PHE A 43 11.85 3.22 -4.46
N PHE A 44 10.68 2.98 -5.05
CA PHE A 44 10.17 3.78 -6.18
C PHE A 44 9.55 5.13 -5.75
N ASN A 45 8.76 5.14 -4.67
CA ASN A 45 7.99 6.31 -4.23
C ASN A 45 8.81 7.25 -3.35
N ARG A 46 9.77 7.95 -3.93
CA ARG A 46 10.70 8.85 -3.22
C ARG A 46 10.40 10.33 -3.41
N TYR A 47 9.15 10.68 -3.75
CA TYR A 47 8.73 12.07 -3.84
C TYR A 47 8.77 12.74 -2.45
N PRO A 48 8.99 14.06 -2.37
CA PRO A 48 9.00 14.78 -1.11
C PRO A 48 7.69 14.58 -0.33
N GLY A 49 7.79 14.21 0.95
CA GLY A 49 6.64 14.02 1.83
C GLY A 49 6.09 12.59 1.87
N ALA A 50 6.58 11.69 1.00
CA ALA A 50 6.20 10.28 1.01
C ALA A 50 6.40 9.67 2.41
N ARG A 51 5.32 9.15 3.01
CA ARG A 51 5.29 8.68 4.40
C ARG A 51 4.22 7.63 4.62
N CYS A 52 4.41 6.75 5.62
CA CYS A 52 3.39 5.78 6.00
C CYS A 52 2.19 6.43 6.71
N ASP A 53 1.07 5.71 6.76
CA ASP A 53 -0.20 6.15 7.35
C ASP A 53 -0.64 5.27 8.54
N VAL A 54 0.19 4.29 8.88
CA VAL A 54 0.14 3.44 10.08
C VAL A 54 1.40 3.75 10.89
N GLU A 55 1.30 3.78 12.22
CA GLU A 55 2.44 4.05 13.10
C GLU A 55 3.63 3.12 12.76
N SER A 56 4.85 3.65 12.68
CA SER A 56 6.05 2.90 12.25
C SER A 56 6.32 1.65 13.09
N ILE A 57 6.00 1.72 14.38
CA ILE A 57 6.09 0.58 15.31
C ILE A 57 5.15 -0.56 14.93
N ASP A 58 4.02 -0.28 14.27
CA ASP A 58 3.10 -1.30 13.75
C ASP A 58 3.44 -1.66 12.29
N TYR A 59 3.79 -0.66 11.47
CA TYR A 59 4.22 -0.82 10.07
C TYR A 59 5.68 -1.29 9.94
N SER A 60 5.99 -2.39 10.61
CA SER A 60 7.32 -3.01 10.67
C SER A 60 7.19 -4.51 10.93
N TYR A 61 8.25 -5.25 10.64
CA TYR A 61 8.23 -6.70 10.83
C TYR A 61 8.16 -7.08 12.31
N SER A 62 7.48 -8.20 12.58
CA SER A 62 7.38 -8.82 13.90
C SER A 62 7.91 -10.25 13.95
N PHE A 63 8.69 -10.69 12.96
CA PHE A 63 9.17 -12.08 12.88
C PHE A 63 10.49 -12.33 13.63
N SER A 64 11.19 -11.26 14.02
CA SER A 64 12.43 -11.31 14.81
C SER A 64 12.30 -10.28 15.93
N ASP A 65 12.45 -10.76 17.16
CA ASP A 65 12.44 -9.90 18.34
C ASP A 65 13.72 -9.05 18.40
N GLU A 66 14.85 -9.61 17.98
CA GLU A 66 16.12 -8.89 17.91
C GLU A 66 16.02 -7.68 16.98
N LEU A 67 15.40 -7.83 15.80
CA LEU A 67 15.15 -6.73 14.87
C LEU A 67 14.25 -5.64 15.51
N GLN A 68 13.21 -6.05 16.23
CA GLN A 68 12.29 -5.12 16.90
C GLN A 68 12.96 -4.36 18.06
N GLN A 69 13.85 -5.03 18.78
CA GLN A 69 14.59 -4.45 19.91
C GLN A 69 15.78 -3.60 19.46
N GLU A 70 16.37 -3.87 18.30
CA GLU A 70 17.51 -3.11 17.79
C GLU A 70 17.10 -1.84 17.04
N TRP A 71 16.06 -1.91 16.21
CA TRP A 71 15.69 -0.78 15.36
C TRP A 71 14.94 0.33 16.11
N ASP A 72 15.40 1.56 15.91
CA ASP A 72 14.81 2.77 16.50
C ASP A 72 14.16 3.63 15.43
N TRP A 73 12.83 3.66 15.43
CA TRP A 73 12.06 4.60 14.61
C TRP A 73 12.19 6.02 15.18
N THR A 74 12.48 6.99 14.30
CA THR A 74 12.68 8.39 14.70
C THR A 74 11.38 9.13 14.98
N GLU A 75 10.34 8.80 14.23
CA GLU A 75 9.05 9.49 14.23
C GLU A 75 7.87 8.50 14.19
N LYS A 76 6.70 8.97 14.67
CA LYS A 76 5.47 8.18 14.75
C LYS A 76 5.07 7.58 13.40
N TYR A 77 5.17 8.37 12.32
CA TYR A 77 4.96 7.93 10.94
C TYR A 77 6.24 8.19 10.15
N ALA A 78 7.01 7.15 9.85
CA ALA A 78 8.31 7.29 9.21
C ALA A 78 8.19 7.72 7.75
N GLY A 79 8.99 8.72 7.37
CA GLY A 79 9.17 9.09 5.98
C GLY A 79 9.81 7.96 5.15
N GLN A 80 9.66 8.04 3.83
CA GLN A 80 10.17 7.02 2.90
C GLN A 80 11.66 6.70 3.11
N LYS A 81 12.51 7.70 3.37
CA LYS A 81 13.95 7.50 3.52
C LYS A 81 14.29 6.59 4.72
N GLU A 82 13.58 6.76 5.84
CA GLU A 82 13.79 5.93 7.02
C GLU A 82 13.27 4.51 6.81
N ILE A 83 12.10 4.36 6.18
CA ILE A 83 11.55 3.03 5.86
C ILE A 83 12.46 2.29 4.87
N LEU A 84 13.01 2.98 3.86
CA LEU A 84 13.95 2.38 2.93
C LEU A 84 15.23 1.93 3.63
N ARG A 85 15.75 2.73 4.58
CA ARG A 85 16.89 2.31 5.43
C ARG A 85 16.56 1.06 6.25
N TYR A 86 15.38 1.01 6.86
CA TYR A 86 14.92 -0.17 7.60
C TYR A 86 14.89 -1.42 6.72
N ILE A 87 14.31 -1.32 5.52
CA ILE A 87 14.23 -2.44 4.58
C ILE A 87 15.63 -2.91 4.16
N ASN A 88 16.54 -1.98 3.86
CA ASN A 88 17.91 -2.30 3.52
C ASN A 88 18.64 -2.99 4.68
N HIS A 89 18.48 -2.47 5.91
CA HIS A 89 19.00 -3.08 7.13
C HIS A 89 18.48 -4.51 7.33
N VAL A 90 17.20 -4.78 7.09
CA VAL A 90 16.64 -6.14 7.13
C VAL A 90 17.30 -7.03 6.07
N ALA A 91 17.43 -6.54 4.84
CA ALA A 91 18.05 -7.31 3.77
C ALA A 91 19.53 -7.63 4.05
N ASP A 92 20.25 -6.75 4.76
CA ASP A 92 21.66 -6.97 5.16
C ASP A 92 21.75 -7.92 6.36
N ARG A 93 20.98 -7.66 7.42
CA ARG A 93 20.97 -8.45 8.66
C ARG A 93 20.74 -9.93 8.40
N PHE A 94 19.81 -10.23 7.50
CA PHE A 94 19.47 -11.60 7.16
C PHE A 94 20.17 -12.07 5.88
N ASP A 95 21.21 -11.40 5.37
CA ASP A 95 21.96 -11.80 4.16
C ASP A 95 21.04 -12.21 3.00
N LEU A 96 20.03 -11.39 2.71
CA LEU A 96 19.00 -11.71 1.72
C LEU A 96 19.47 -11.40 0.29
N ARG A 97 20.33 -10.41 0.11
CA ARG A 97 20.73 -9.89 -1.21
C ARG A 97 21.35 -10.93 -2.14
N ARG A 98 22.06 -11.93 -1.63
CA ARG A 98 22.69 -12.99 -2.45
C ARG A 98 21.68 -13.76 -3.33
N ASP A 99 20.45 -13.89 -2.84
CA ASP A 99 19.37 -14.62 -3.50
C ASP A 99 18.45 -13.69 -4.33
N ILE A 100 18.75 -12.39 -4.37
CA ILE A 100 17.99 -11.36 -5.08
C ILE A 100 18.73 -10.99 -6.38
N ARG A 101 17.96 -10.78 -7.45
CA ARG A 101 18.39 -10.27 -8.74
C ARG A 101 17.66 -8.96 -9.01
N CYS A 102 18.29 -7.86 -8.62
CA CYS A 102 17.81 -6.50 -8.89
C CYS A 102 17.99 -6.13 -10.37
N GLY A 103 17.33 -5.07 -10.81
CA GLY A 103 17.34 -4.60 -12.21
C GLY A 103 16.83 -5.65 -13.20
N THR A 104 16.01 -6.60 -12.73
CA THR A 104 15.57 -7.76 -13.50
C THR A 104 14.05 -7.91 -13.37
N ARG A 105 13.32 -7.63 -14.45
CA ARG A 105 11.86 -7.71 -14.48
C ARG A 105 11.42 -9.06 -14.98
N VAL A 106 10.53 -9.73 -14.24
CA VAL A 106 9.83 -10.92 -14.73
C VAL A 106 8.83 -10.52 -15.81
N THR A 107 8.91 -11.19 -16.96
CA THR A 107 8.06 -10.93 -18.14
C THR A 107 6.99 -12.00 -18.33
N SER A 108 7.30 -13.26 -17.99
CA SER A 108 6.32 -14.37 -18.07
C SER A 108 6.53 -15.42 -16.97
N ALA A 109 5.44 -16.06 -16.56
CA ALA A 109 5.44 -17.26 -15.73
C ALA A 109 4.43 -18.26 -16.30
N VAL A 110 4.92 -19.38 -16.84
CA VAL A 110 4.09 -20.38 -17.52
C VAL A 110 4.15 -21.71 -16.79
N PHE A 111 2.99 -22.27 -16.44
CA PHE A 111 2.90 -23.56 -15.79
C PHE A 111 3.01 -24.71 -16.81
N ASP A 112 3.91 -25.64 -16.53
CA ASP A 112 4.09 -26.91 -17.22
C ASP A 112 3.35 -27.99 -16.41
N GLU A 113 2.29 -28.55 -16.99
CA GLU A 113 1.44 -29.56 -16.32
C GLU A 113 2.10 -30.93 -16.25
N ASP A 114 2.97 -31.28 -17.20
CA ASP A 114 3.66 -32.57 -17.23
C ASP A 114 4.75 -32.61 -16.16
N GLN A 115 5.48 -31.51 -16.01
CA GLN A 115 6.56 -31.39 -15.03
C GLN A 115 6.10 -30.87 -13.67
N LEU A 116 4.88 -30.32 -13.59
CA LEU A 116 4.32 -29.65 -12.41
C LEU A 116 5.20 -28.49 -11.91
N ARG A 117 5.70 -27.68 -12.84
CA ARG A 117 6.65 -26.59 -12.56
C ARG A 117 6.31 -25.33 -13.33
N TRP A 118 6.74 -24.19 -12.81
CA TRP A 118 6.68 -22.89 -13.45
C TRP A 118 7.98 -22.59 -14.19
N THR A 119 7.87 -22.25 -15.47
CA THR A 119 8.95 -21.62 -16.23
C THR A 119 8.80 -20.11 -16.15
N VAL A 120 9.75 -19.45 -15.47
CA VAL A 120 9.78 -17.99 -15.29
C VAL A 120 10.86 -17.38 -16.17
N ARG A 121 10.51 -16.33 -16.93
CA ARG A 121 11.42 -15.59 -17.80
C ARG A 121 11.53 -14.13 -17.40
N THR A 122 12.67 -13.52 -17.71
CA THR A 122 12.97 -12.11 -17.38
C THR A 122 13.29 -11.29 -18.64
N ASP A 123 13.34 -9.97 -18.48
CA ASP A 123 13.83 -9.02 -19.49
C ASP A 123 15.35 -9.02 -19.68
N ARG A 124 16.08 -9.82 -18.87
CA ARG A 124 17.53 -10.03 -18.95
C ARG A 124 17.88 -11.40 -19.56
N ASN A 125 16.93 -12.05 -20.22
CA ASN A 125 17.05 -13.38 -20.81
C ASN A 125 17.31 -14.53 -19.81
N ASP A 126 17.02 -14.33 -18.52
CA ASP A 126 17.04 -15.45 -17.57
C ASP A 126 15.86 -16.39 -17.85
N THR A 127 16.08 -17.69 -17.65
CA THR A 127 15.00 -18.69 -17.60
C THR A 127 15.23 -19.63 -16.42
N VAL A 128 14.26 -19.63 -15.50
CA VAL A 128 14.29 -20.39 -14.25
C VAL A 128 13.08 -21.32 -14.18
N SER A 129 13.30 -22.56 -13.77
CA SER A 129 12.21 -23.50 -13.48
C SER A 129 12.02 -23.64 -11.98
N ALA A 130 10.81 -23.44 -11.49
CA ALA A 130 10.46 -23.44 -10.07
C ALA A 130 9.26 -24.34 -9.77
N ARG A 131 9.18 -24.90 -8.56
CA ARG A 131 7.99 -25.66 -8.13
C ARG A 131 6.85 -24.73 -7.74
N PHE A 132 7.20 -23.58 -7.16
CA PHE A 132 6.27 -22.56 -6.71
C PHE A 132 6.67 -21.18 -7.24
N CYS A 133 5.67 -20.34 -7.52
CA CYS A 133 5.89 -18.95 -7.88
C CYS A 133 5.09 -18.05 -6.92
N VAL A 134 5.78 -17.17 -6.20
CA VAL A 134 5.18 -16.25 -5.22
C VAL A 134 5.24 -14.83 -5.78
N MET A 135 4.07 -14.28 -6.10
CA MET A 135 3.95 -12.93 -6.64
C MET A 135 3.83 -11.93 -5.48
N ALA A 136 4.96 -11.31 -5.13
CA ALA A 136 5.09 -10.26 -4.12
C ALA A 136 5.20 -8.85 -4.78
N THR A 137 4.45 -8.64 -5.87
CA THR A 137 4.56 -7.47 -6.76
C THR A 137 4.00 -6.17 -6.16
N GLY A 138 3.38 -6.24 -4.98
CA GLY A 138 2.76 -5.10 -4.29
C GLY A 138 1.41 -4.68 -4.90
N ALA A 139 0.58 -4.02 -4.09
CA ALA A 139 -0.75 -3.56 -4.50
C ALA A 139 -0.76 -2.20 -5.21
N LEU A 140 0.35 -1.44 -5.17
CA LEU A 140 0.45 -0.05 -5.66
C LEU A 140 1.81 0.17 -6.35
N SER A 141 2.08 -0.56 -7.43
CA SER A 141 3.39 -0.54 -8.11
C SER A 141 3.32 -0.14 -9.58
N THR A 142 2.12 -0.05 -10.16
CA THR A 142 1.92 0.39 -11.55
C THR A 142 1.36 1.81 -11.56
N ALA A 143 2.21 2.80 -11.85
CA ALA A 143 1.81 4.21 -11.96
C ALA A 143 0.78 4.43 -13.07
N ASN A 144 -0.27 5.20 -12.78
CA ASN A 144 -1.26 5.62 -13.76
C ASN A 144 -0.83 6.93 -14.42
N MET A 145 -0.24 6.84 -15.60
CA MET A 145 0.05 8.02 -16.42
C MET A 145 -1.22 8.43 -17.18
N PRO A 146 -1.77 9.63 -16.96
CA PRO A 146 -2.95 10.07 -17.69
C PRO A 146 -2.61 10.31 -19.17
N THR A 147 -3.54 9.93 -20.03
CA THR A 147 -3.50 10.26 -21.46
C THR A 147 -4.09 11.66 -21.64
N ILE A 148 -3.23 12.67 -21.73
CA ILE A 148 -3.62 14.07 -21.97
C ILE A 148 -3.09 14.48 -23.36
N PRO A 149 -3.93 15.02 -24.26
CA PRO A 149 -3.49 15.48 -25.57
C PRO A 149 -2.30 16.44 -25.46
N GLY A 150 -1.24 16.19 -26.24
CA GLY A 150 -0.04 17.04 -26.29
C GLY A 150 0.89 16.96 -25.08
N ARG A 151 0.64 16.08 -24.10
CA ARG A 151 1.52 15.86 -22.92
C ARG A 151 2.99 15.72 -23.29
N ASP A 152 3.30 14.88 -24.27
CA ASP A 152 4.68 14.55 -24.65
C ASP A 152 5.37 15.70 -25.41
N ALA A 153 4.65 16.77 -25.74
CA ALA A 153 5.19 17.99 -26.34
C ALA A 153 5.61 19.06 -25.32
N PHE A 154 5.33 18.88 -24.03
CA PHE A 154 5.75 19.82 -22.97
C PHE A 154 7.28 19.89 -22.90
N THR A 155 7.84 21.09 -22.92
CA THR A 155 9.30 21.28 -22.90
C THR A 155 9.85 21.55 -21.50
N GLY A 156 8.98 21.72 -20.51
CA GLY A 156 9.38 21.80 -19.10
C GLY A 156 9.60 20.42 -18.47
N GLU A 157 9.68 20.40 -17.14
CA GLU A 157 9.95 19.18 -16.38
C GLU A 157 8.69 18.35 -16.14
N LEU A 158 8.70 17.06 -16.51
CA LEU A 158 7.61 16.11 -16.25
C LEU A 158 8.03 15.05 -15.23
N TYR A 159 7.26 14.93 -14.15
CA TYR A 159 7.49 13.91 -13.13
C TYR A 159 6.21 13.14 -12.79
N HIS A 160 6.37 11.88 -12.41
CA HIS A 160 5.31 11.11 -11.76
C HIS A 160 5.79 10.71 -10.36
N THR A 161 4.94 10.83 -9.34
CA THR A 161 5.32 10.56 -7.94
C THR A 161 5.83 9.14 -7.73
N GLY A 162 5.26 8.16 -8.45
CA GLY A 162 5.72 6.77 -8.47
C GLY A 162 7.06 6.49 -9.19
N HIS A 163 7.66 7.47 -9.87
CA HIS A 163 8.95 7.35 -10.57
C HIS A 163 9.84 8.57 -10.28
N TRP A 164 9.84 9.02 -9.02
CA TRP A 164 10.53 10.25 -8.66
C TRP A 164 12.06 10.11 -8.79
N PRO A 165 12.77 11.11 -9.36
CA PRO A 165 14.22 11.04 -9.52
C PRO A 165 14.97 10.84 -8.20
N ALA A 166 16.01 10.00 -8.22
CA ALA A 166 16.86 9.75 -7.06
C ALA A 166 17.65 10.99 -6.62
N SER A 167 18.01 11.86 -7.57
CA SER A 167 18.68 13.14 -7.34
C SER A 167 17.83 14.17 -6.60
N GLY A 168 16.53 13.89 -6.43
CA GLY A 168 15.56 14.91 -6.01
C GLY A 168 15.17 15.84 -7.17
N VAL A 169 14.24 16.74 -6.86
CA VAL A 169 13.69 17.74 -7.77
C VAL A 169 13.55 19.02 -6.97
N ASP A 170 13.96 20.14 -7.57
CA ASP A 170 13.84 21.47 -6.98
C ASP A 170 12.64 22.23 -7.57
N PHE A 171 11.79 22.77 -6.71
CA PHE A 171 10.63 23.59 -7.07
C PHE A 171 10.94 25.08 -7.05
N ALA A 172 12.09 25.50 -6.49
CA ALA A 172 12.42 26.90 -6.26
C ALA A 172 12.28 27.75 -7.54
N GLY A 173 11.51 28.83 -7.46
CA GLY A 173 11.33 29.79 -8.55
C GLY A 173 10.48 29.29 -9.73
N LYS A 174 10.00 28.04 -9.72
CA LYS A 174 9.21 27.43 -10.79
C LYS A 174 7.71 27.56 -10.55
N ARG A 175 6.95 27.58 -11.65
CA ARG A 175 5.50 27.42 -11.65
C ARG A 175 5.17 25.94 -11.84
N VAL A 176 4.56 25.36 -10.83
CA VAL A 176 4.37 23.91 -10.72
C VAL A 176 2.90 23.56 -10.84
N GLY A 177 2.55 22.64 -11.73
CA GLY A 177 1.22 22.04 -11.79
C GLY A 177 1.22 20.64 -11.18
N VAL A 178 0.40 20.38 -10.16
CA VAL A 178 0.22 19.05 -9.57
C VAL A 178 -1.14 18.50 -10.00
N ILE A 179 -1.15 17.39 -10.73
CA ILE A 179 -2.39 16.74 -11.19
C ILE A 179 -2.69 15.53 -10.29
N GLY A 180 -3.80 15.61 -9.57
CA GLY A 180 -4.26 14.55 -8.67
C GLY A 180 -4.02 14.86 -7.19
N THR A 181 -5.06 14.66 -6.39
CA THR A 181 -5.09 14.93 -4.94
C THR A 181 -5.35 13.65 -4.13
N GLY A 182 -4.78 12.53 -4.59
CA GLY A 182 -4.65 11.32 -3.77
C GLY A 182 -3.55 11.47 -2.72
N SER A 183 -3.19 10.40 -2.02
CA SER A 183 -2.17 10.44 -0.95
C SER A 183 -0.85 11.08 -1.41
N SER A 184 -0.36 10.76 -2.62
CA SER A 184 0.86 11.35 -3.15
C SER A 184 0.76 12.87 -3.36
N GLY A 185 -0.37 13.36 -3.88
CA GLY A 185 -0.58 14.79 -4.06
C GLY A 185 -0.70 15.51 -2.72
N ILE A 186 -1.49 14.94 -1.80
CA ILE A 186 -1.70 15.47 -0.45
C ILE A 186 -0.39 15.58 0.34
N GLN A 187 0.51 14.61 0.21
CA GLN A 187 1.82 14.63 0.87
C GLN A 187 2.83 15.57 0.18
N LEU A 188 2.77 15.70 -1.14
CA LEU A 188 3.70 16.51 -1.93
C LEU A 188 3.40 18.02 -1.86
N VAL A 189 2.12 18.39 -2.00
CA VAL A 189 1.67 19.78 -2.14
C VAL A 189 2.21 20.69 -1.03
N PRO A 190 2.15 20.34 0.27
CA PRO A 190 2.67 21.19 1.35
C PRO A 190 4.18 21.44 1.28
N ILE A 191 4.94 20.53 0.65
CA ILE A 191 6.39 20.68 0.50
C ILE A 191 6.72 21.50 -0.75
N ALA A 192 6.06 21.22 -1.88
CA ALA A 192 6.24 21.98 -3.11
C ALA A 192 5.86 23.46 -2.91
N ALA A 193 4.78 23.75 -2.16
CA ALA A 193 4.29 25.09 -1.90
C ALA A 193 5.27 26.01 -1.14
N GLN A 194 6.24 25.43 -0.42
CA GLN A 194 7.22 26.19 0.36
C GLN A 194 8.20 26.97 -0.52
N THR A 195 8.59 26.41 -1.67
CA THR A 195 9.64 26.98 -2.52
C THR A 195 9.17 27.29 -3.95
N ALA A 196 8.07 26.71 -4.43
CA ALA A 196 7.50 27.03 -5.73
C ALA A 196 7.14 28.52 -5.84
N LYS A 197 7.38 29.11 -7.02
CA LYS A 197 6.94 30.48 -7.32
C LYS A 197 5.42 30.55 -7.35
N GLU A 198 4.79 29.61 -8.05
CA GLU A 198 3.34 29.41 -8.09
C GLU A 198 3.07 27.91 -8.09
N LEU A 199 2.05 27.46 -7.36
CA LEU A 199 1.61 26.08 -7.31
C LEU A 199 0.13 25.98 -7.69
N PHE A 200 -0.16 25.28 -8.79
CA PHE A 200 -1.53 24.99 -9.22
C PHE A 200 -1.84 23.52 -8.96
N VAL A 201 -2.84 23.27 -8.10
CA VAL A 201 -3.30 21.92 -7.73
C VAL A 201 -4.56 21.60 -8.52
N PHE A 202 -4.42 20.75 -9.54
CA PHE A 202 -5.50 20.34 -10.42
C PHE A 202 -6.24 19.14 -9.83
N GLN A 203 -7.40 19.43 -9.23
CA GLN A 203 -8.20 18.48 -8.48
C GLN A 203 -9.46 18.09 -9.27
N ARG A 204 -9.64 16.79 -9.54
CA ARG A 204 -10.90 16.27 -10.11
C ARG A 204 -11.91 15.85 -9.04
N THR A 205 -11.44 15.30 -7.94
CA THR A 205 -12.30 14.82 -6.85
C THR A 205 -11.51 14.98 -5.57
N ALA A 206 -12.03 15.75 -4.62
CA ALA A 206 -11.44 15.88 -3.29
C ALA A 206 -11.41 14.51 -2.58
N ASN A 207 -10.41 14.29 -1.73
CA ASN A 207 -10.33 13.11 -0.87
C ASN A 207 -10.32 13.53 0.60
N TYR A 208 -10.89 12.69 1.45
CA TYR A 208 -10.80 12.87 2.89
C TYR A 208 -9.35 12.66 3.36
N THR A 209 -8.81 13.63 4.10
CA THR A 209 -7.47 13.55 4.71
C THR A 209 -7.48 14.06 6.14
N VAL A 210 -6.80 13.35 7.02
CA VAL A 210 -6.73 13.66 8.45
C VAL A 210 -5.28 14.01 8.81
N PRO A 211 -5.04 15.01 9.67
CA PRO A 211 -3.71 15.34 10.14
C PRO A 211 -3.00 14.10 10.71
N ALA A 212 -1.71 13.95 10.39
CA ALA A 212 -0.91 12.87 10.93
C ALA A 212 -0.76 12.99 12.45
N GLY A 213 -0.66 14.21 12.99
CA GLY A 213 -0.19 14.42 14.37
C GLY A 213 1.18 13.77 14.56
N ASN A 214 2.08 13.96 13.58
CA ASN A 214 3.37 13.30 13.54
C ASN A 214 4.31 13.92 14.58
N THR A 215 4.96 13.09 15.37
CA THR A 215 5.83 13.49 16.48
C THR A 215 7.10 12.65 16.49
N VAL A 216 8.18 13.19 17.04
CA VAL A 216 9.38 12.42 17.38
C VAL A 216 9.02 11.41 18.47
N ILE A 217 9.46 10.16 18.32
CA ILE A 217 9.24 9.14 19.36
C ILE A 217 10.25 9.37 20.49
N SER A 218 9.74 9.74 21.67
CA SER A 218 10.58 9.95 22.85
C SER A 218 11.28 8.66 23.30
N PRO A 219 12.44 8.74 23.98
CA PRO A 219 13.12 7.57 24.54
C PRO A 219 12.21 6.75 25.46
N GLU A 220 11.37 7.40 26.27
CA GLU A 220 10.45 6.76 27.20
C GLU A 220 9.38 5.98 26.44
N ARG A 221 8.77 6.60 25.44
CA ARG A 221 7.77 5.93 24.58
C ARG A 221 8.39 4.75 23.84
N ARG A 222 9.62 4.91 23.34
CA ARG A 222 10.36 3.83 22.67
C ARG A 222 10.60 2.65 23.61
N ALA A 223 11.08 2.91 24.82
CA ALA A 223 11.31 1.88 25.83
C ALA A 223 10.01 1.17 26.23
N GLU A 224 8.93 1.93 26.46
CA GLU A 224 7.60 1.39 26.78
C GLU A 224 7.09 0.46 25.67
N VAL A 225 7.17 0.88 24.40
CA VAL A 225 6.74 0.08 23.26
C VAL A 225 7.60 -1.18 23.13
N LYS A 226 8.93 -1.06 23.27
CA LYS A 226 9.86 -2.18 23.17
C LYS A 226 9.64 -3.23 24.27
N ALA A 227 9.36 -2.79 25.50
CA ALA A 227 9.01 -3.69 26.60
C ALA A 227 7.69 -4.44 26.37
N ASN A 228 6.74 -3.83 25.65
CA ASN A 228 5.40 -4.36 25.41
C ASN A 228 5.15 -4.83 23.97
N TYR A 229 6.20 -5.05 23.18
CA TYR A 229 6.05 -5.35 21.75
C TYR A 229 5.20 -6.61 21.52
N ALA A 230 5.45 -7.67 22.29
CA ALA A 230 4.73 -8.94 22.16
C ALA A 230 3.21 -8.76 22.32
N GLU A 231 2.79 -8.01 23.35
CA GLU A 231 1.39 -7.66 23.60
C GLU A 231 0.81 -6.85 22.44
N ARG A 232 1.51 -5.78 22.05
CA ARG A 232 1.08 -4.89 20.95
C ARG A 232 0.90 -5.65 19.65
N ARG A 233 1.80 -6.60 19.33
CA ARG A 233 1.71 -7.45 18.14
C ARG A 233 0.55 -8.43 18.23
N ARG A 234 0.24 -8.99 19.41
CA ARG A 234 -0.95 -9.85 19.59
C ARG A 234 -2.23 -9.07 19.33
N GLN A 235 -2.40 -7.92 19.98
CA GLN A 235 -3.54 -7.03 19.78
C GLN A 235 -3.70 -6.62 18.31
N SER A 236 -2.60 -6.29 17.64
CA SER A 236 -2.60 -5.92 16.23
C SER A 236 -3.10 -7.07 15.34
N ARG A 237 -2.64 -8.31 15.58
CA ARG A 237 -3.06 -9.50 14.82
C ARG A 237 -4.53 -9.87 15.04
N GLU A 238 -5.06 -9.62 16.24
CA GLU A 238 -6.46 -9.90 16.59
C GLU A 238 -7.41 -8.77 16.13
N SER A 239 -6.87 -7.58 15.84
CA SER A 239 -7.64 -6.44 15.35
C SER A 239 -8.07 -6.58 13.89
N GLY A 240 -9.19 -5.95 13.51
CA GLY A 240 -9.62 -5.90 12.11
C GLY A 240 -8.76 -5.02 11.19
N GLY A 241 -7.85 -4.19 11.75
CA GLY A 241 -7.03 -3.25 10.98
C GLY A 241 -5.54 -3.55 10.93
N GLY A 242 -5.07 -4.56 11.68
CA GLY A 242 -3.64 -4.84 11.82
C GLY A 242 -2.90 -3.84 12.72
N SER A 243 -3.58 -3.18 13.66
CA SER A 243 -3.02 -2.19 14.60
C SER A 243 -3.66 -2.36 15.98
N PRO A 244 -3.02 -1.99 17.10
CA PRO A 244 -3.51 -2.29 18.45
C PRO A 244 -4.69 -1.40 18.89
N HIS A 245 -5.34 -0.72 17.94
CA HIS A 245 -6.39 0.25 18.18
C HIS A 245 -7.76 -0.39 17.99
N GLN A 246 -8.62 -0.27 19.00
CA GLN A 246 -10.01 -0.75 18.96
C GLN A 246 -10.99 0.40 18.70
N ALA A 247 -12.05 0.14 17.94
CA ALA A 247 -13.15 1.09 17.80
C ALA A 247 -13.82 1.36 19.15
N TYR A 248 -14.58 2.44 19.23
CA TYR A 248 -15.37 2.75 20.41
C TYR A 248 -16.35 1.59 20.75
N PRO A 249 -16.62 1.29 22.03
CA PRO A 249 -17.41 0.10 22.40
C PRO A 249 -18.90 0.15 21.99
N LYS A 250 -19.47 1.34 21.88
CA LYS A 250 -20.88 1.59 21.51
C LYS A 250 -20.99 2.13 20.08
N LYS A 251 -22.17 2.03 19.48
CA LYS A 251 -22.43 2.62 18.15
C LYS A 251 -22.51 4.15 18.20
N THR A 252 -22.28 4.77 17.06
CA THR A 252 -22.17 6.24 16.91
C THR A 252 -23.36 7.00 17.50
N LEU A 253 -24.59 6.50 17.31
CA LEU A 253 -25.83 7.17 17.72
C LEU A 253 -26.42 6.64 19.05
N GLU A 254 -25.74 5.71 19.72
CA GLU A 254 -26.15 5.18 21.04
C GLU A 254 -25.56 6.00 22.22
N ILE A 255 -24.81 7.05 21.91
CA ILE A 255 -24.14 7.93 22.88
C ILE A 255 -24.55 9.37 22.68
N SER A 256 -24.30 10.21 23.69
CA SER A 256 -24.60 11.64 23.60
C SER A 256 -23.76 12.34 22.54
N ALA A 257 -24.24 13.49 22.04
CA ALA A 257 -23.50 14.30 21.08
C ALA A 257 -22.13 14.77 21.63
N ALA A 258 -22.07 15.07 22.93
CA ALA A 258 -20.83 15.48 23.59
C ALA A 258 -19.80 14.33 23.65
N GLU A 259 -20.23 13.12 24.04
CA GLU A 259 -19.36 11.94 24.04
C GLU A 259 -18.91 11.59 22.61
N ARG A 260 -19.81 11.69 21.62
CA ARG A 260 -19.49 11.46 20.22
C ARG A 260 -18.43 12.44 19.72
N ARG A 261 -18.59 13.73 20.03
CA ARG A 261 -17.62 14.77 19.69
C ARG A 261 -16.25 14.46 20.31
N ALA A 262 -16.21 14.15 21.61
CA ALA A 262 -14.96 13.84 22.30
C ALA A 262 -14.24 12.60 21.70
N ALA A 263 -14.99 11.58 21.28
CA ALA A 263 -14.43 10.41 20.61
C ALA A 263 -13.81 10.76 19.24
N PHE A 264 -14.48 11.60 18.44
CA PHE A 264 -13.93 12.09 17.18
C PHE A 264 -12.69 12.96 17.38
N GLU A 265 -12.70 13.89 18.35
CA GLU A 265 -11.53 14.72 18.68
C GLU A 265 -10.31 13.86 19.05
N ARG A 266 -10.50 12.88 19.95
CA ARG A 266 -9.42 11.97 20.35
C ARG A 266 -8.83 11.20 19.16
N ARG A 267 -9.68 10.75 18.22
CA ARG A 267 -9.21 10.04 17.01
C ARG A 267 -8.59 10.97 15.98
N TRP A 268 -9.06 12.21 15.89
CA TRP A 268 -8.47 13.25 15.06
C TRP A 268 -7.06 13.63 15.53
N GLU A 269 -6.86 13.77 16.84
CA GLU A 269 -5.56 14.01 17.47
C GLU A 269 -4.60 12.83 17.31
N LEU A 270 -5.12 11.60 17.45
CA LEU A 270 -4.34 10.40 17.16
C LEU A 270 -3.91 10.34 15.69
N GLY A 271 -4.74 10.89 14.79
CA GLY A 271 -4.42 11.07 13.39
C GLY A 271 -4.39 9.79 12.56
N GLY A 272 -4.22 9.99 11.27
CA GLY A 272 -4.08 8.93 10.28
C GLY A 272 -5.34 8.09 10.01
N VAL A 273 -5.14 6.86 9.55
CA VAL A 273 -6.22 5.98 9.05
C VAL A 273 -7.24 5.61 10.12
N LEU A 274 -6.88 5.76 11.40
CA LEU A 274 -7.68 5.35 12.55
C LEU A 274 -8.96 6.18 12.74
N PHE A 275 -9.00 7.41 12.22
CA PHE A 275 -10.21 8.24 12.27
C PHE A 275 -11.40 7.58 11.55
N GLY A 276 -11.14 6.86 10.47
CA GLY A 276 -12.16 6.10 9.73
C GLY A 276 -12.78 4.94 10.51
N LYS A 277 -12.23 4.61 11.69
CA LYS A 277 -12.65 3.52 12.56
C LYS A 277 -12.91 3.99 13.99
N THR A 278 -13.40 5.23 14.15
CA THR A 278 -13.74 5.77 15.47
C THR A 278 -14.86 4.94 16.10
N PHE A 279 -15.92 4.68 15.35
CA PHE A 279 -17.07 3.86 15.77
C PHE A 279 -17.22 2.58 14.93
N PRO A 280 -17.81 1.51 15.49
CA PRO A 280 -17.95 0.24 14.79
C PRO A 280 -18.92 0.28 13.59
N ASP A 281 -19.86 1.23 13.59
CA ASP A 281 -20.89 1.39 12.55
C ASP A 281 -20.58 2.53 11.55
N GLN A 282 -19.46 3.24 11.71
CA GLN A 282 -19.11 4.42 10.91
C GLN A 282 -18.97 4.13 9.40
N THR A 283 -18.66 2.89 9.02
CA THR A 283 -18.50 2.47 7.62
C THR A 283 -19.65 1.60 7.11
N THR A 284 -20.68 1.37 7.94
CA THR A 284 -21.80 0.47 7.64
C THR A 284 -23.18 1.12 7.79
N ASP A 285 -23.32 2.21 8.56
CA ASP A 285 -24.55 3.02 8.66
C ASP A 285 -24.29 4.46 8.16
N MET A 286 -25.12 4.92 7.22
CA MET A 286 -24.97 6.24 6.61
C MET A 286 -25.21 7.41 7.57
N ARG A 287 -26.06 7.25 8.59
CA ARG A 287 -26.30 8.29 9.60
C ARG A 287 -25.06 8.43 10.49
N ALA A 288 -24.46 7.32 10.89
CA ALA A 288 -23.19 7.29 11.60
C ALA A 288 -22.06 7.92 10.75
N ASN A 289 -22.01 7.59 9.46
CA ASN A 289 -21.03 8.16 8.54
C ASN A 289 -21.18 9.68 8.41
N ASN A 290 -22.42 10.18 8.34
CA ASN A 290 -22.70 11.61 8.23
C ASN A 290 -22.20 12.40 9.44
N GLU A 291 -22.24 11.84 10.66
CA GLU A 291 -21.65 12.48 11.85
C GLU A 291 -20.13 12.66 11.71
N ALA A 292 -19.42 11.65 11.19
CA ALA A 292 -17.99 11.75 10.92
C ALA A 292 -17.68 12.73 9.78
N ARG A 293 -18.52 12.79 8.74
CA ARG A 293 -18.40 13.77 7.64
C ARG A 293 -18.59 15.20 8.14
N ALA A 294 -19.61 15.44 8.96
CA ALA A 294 -19.89 16.76 9.52
C ALA A 294 -18.74 17.25 10.42
N PHE A 295 -18.22 16.37 11.29
CA PHE A 295 -17.04 16.68 12.09
C PHE A 295 -15.82 17.02 11.22
N PHE A 296 -15.57 16.23 10.18
CA PHE A 296 -14.47 16.47 9.23
C PHE A 296 -14.62 17.82 8.53
N GLU A 297 -15.80 18.12 8.00
CA GLU A 297 -16.08 19.36 7.28
C GLU A 297 -15.87 20.58 8.18
N GLU A 298 -16.35 20.53 9.42
CA GLU A 298 -16.12 21.58 10.41
C GLU A 298 -14.63 21.82 10.64
N LYS A 299 -13.84 20.75 10.82
CA LYS A 299 -12.38 20.86 11.02
C LYS A 299 -11.66 21.47 9.82
N VAL A 300 -12.05 21.10 8.60
CA VAL A 300 -11.44 21.63 7.38
C VAL A 300 -11.81 23.10 7.18
N ARG A 301 -13.09 23.45 7.30
CA ARG A 301 -13.58 24.83 7.16
C ARG A 301 -13.00 25.77 8.23
N ALA A 302 -12.71 25.27 9.42
CA ALA A 302 -12.07 26.06 10.47
C ALA A 302 -10.60 26.43 10.14
N VAL A 303 -9.96 25.72 9.22
CA VAL A 303 -8.53 25.90 8.90
C VAL A 303 -8.32 26.69 7.60
N ILE A 304 -9.27 26.65 6.67
CA ILE A 304 -9.17 27.35 5.38
C ILE A 304 -9.81 28.73 5.51
N HIS A 305 -9.09 29.79 5.13
CA HIS A 305 -9.57 31.17 5.27
C HIS A 305 -10.62 31.55 4.22
N ASP A 306 -10.48 31.07 2.98
CA ASP A 306 -11.41 31.35 1.88
C ASP A 306 -12.49 30.24 1.79
N PRO A 307 -13.77 30.55 2.02
CA PRO A 307 -14.86 29.59 1.91
C PRO A 307 -14.97 28.92 0.53
N ALA A 308 -14.65 29.64 -0.55
CA ALA A 308 -14.74 29.09 -1.91
C ALA A 308 -13.67 28.02 -2.15
N ILE A 309 -12.48 28.18 -1.56
CA ILE A 309 -11.43 27.15 -1.58
C ILE A 309 -11.88 25.94 -0.76
N ALA A 310 -12.49 26.16 0.41
CA ALA A 310 -13.02 25.09 1.25
C ALA A 310 -14.09 24.26 0.51
N ASP A 311 -14.99 24.90 -0.23
CA ASP A 311 -16.03 24.23 -1.03
C ASP A 311 -15.45 23.31 -2.11
N ILE A 312 -14.30 23.67 -2.68
CA ILE A 312 -13.59 22.81 -3.64
C ILE A 312 -12.91 21.63 -2.92
N LEU A 313 -12.34 21.85 -1.72
CA LEU A 313 -11.51 20.87 -1.01
C LEU A 313 -12.30 19.90 -0.12
N VAL A 314 -13.54 20.21 0.26
CA VAL A 314 -14.40 19.33 1.05
C VAL A 314 -15.11 18.32 0.12
N PRO A 315 -14.94 17.00 0.31
CA PRO A 315 -15.61 16.02 -0.55
C PRO A 315 -17.13 15.95 -0.33
N THR A 316 -17.89 16.10 -1.42
CA THR A 316 -19.36 16.11 -1.42
C THR A 316 -19.99 14.86 -2.04
N ASP A 317 -19.24 14.06 -2.79
CA ASP A 317 -19.76 13.03 -3.70
C ASP A 317 -19.60 11.58 -3.21
N HIS A 318 -18.98 11.36 -2.04
CA HIS A 318 -18.84 10.03 -1.47
C HIS A 318 -18.83 10.03 0.07
N PRO A 319 -19.24 8.93 0.72
CA PRO A 319 -19.12 8.77 2.17
C PRO A 319 -17.66 8.75 2.65
N ILE A 320 -17.40 9.24 3.87
CA ILE A 320 -16.05 9.22 4.43
C ILE A 320 -15.62 7.79 4.74
N GLY A 321 -14.41 7.41 4.32
CA GLY A 321 -13.89 6.05 4.50
C GLY A 321 -14.26 5.06 3.39
N THR A 322 -15.10 5.43 2.40
CA THR A 322 -15.32 4.61 1.19
C THR A 322 -14.03 4.42 0.40
N LYS A 323 -13.24 5.50 0.28
CA LYS A 323 -11.82 5.43 -0.09
C LYS A 323 -10.99 5.51 1.18
N ARG A 324 -9.79 4.93 1.15
CA ARG A 324 -8.84 5.02 2.27
C ARG A 324 -8.57 6.50 2.56
N ILE A 325 -8.84 6.92 3.80
CA ILE A 325 -8.56 8.27 4.28
C ILE A 325 -7.05 8.50 4.21
N CYS A 326 -6.67 9.62 3.60
CA CYS A 326 -5.26 10.01 3.51
C CYS A 326 -4.78 10.61 4.84
N THR A 327 -3.46 10.65 5.00
CA THR A 327 -2.81 11.22 6.18
C THR A 327 -1.88 12.34 5.73
N ASP A 328 -2.11 13.55 6.23
CA ASP A 328 -1.39 14.74 5.79
C ASP A 328 -0.57 15.45 6.87
N THR A 329 0.24 16.40 6.42
CA THR A 329 0.86 17.40 7.28
C THR A 329 0.60 18.76 6.65
N ASN A 330 -0.29 19.53 7.27
CA ASN A 330 -0.63 20.90 6.88
C ASN A 330 -1.22 21.03 5.46
N TYR A 331 -1.94 20.01 4.96
CA TYR A 331 -2.47 20.05 3.59
C TYR A 331 -3.48 21.18 3.39
N PHE A 332 -4.48 21.30 4.25
CA PHE A 332 -5.50 22.35 4.12
C PHE A 332 -4.93 23.74 4.37
N GLN A 333 -4.05 23.89 5.38
CA GLN A 333 -3.33 25.14 5.68
C GLN A 333 -2.52 25.65 4.48
N THR A 334 -2.04 24.73 3.62
CA THR A 334 -1.23 25.09 2.45
C THR A 334 -2.00 25.98 1.47
N PHE A 335 -3.33 25.84 1.39
CA PHE A 335 -4.17 26.64 0.51
C PHE A 335 -4.48 28.05 1.02
N ASN A 336 -4.02 28.41 2.22
CA ASN A 336 -4.07 29.79 2.72
C ASN A 336 -2.86 30.63 2.24
N ARG A 337 -1.96 30.04 1.44
CA ARG A 337 -0.78 30.75 0.91
C ARG A 337 -1.14 31.44 -0.40
N ASP A 338 -0.64 32.66 -0.58
CA ASP A 338 -0.89 33.46 -1.79
C ASP A 338 -0.41 32.79 -3.09
N ASN A 339 0.61 31.92 -3.01
CA ASN A 339 1.22 31.24 -4.16
C ASN A 339 0.59 29.87 -4.48
N VAL A 340 -0.53 29.50 -3.83
CA VAL A 340 -1.16 28.18 -4.00
C VAL A 340 -2.60 28.34 -4.48
N HIS A 341 -2.91 27.69 -5.60
CA HIS A 341 -4.21 27.78 -6.24
C HIS A 341 -4.78 26.38 -6.45
N VAL A 342 -6.01 26.14 -5.99
CA VAL A 342 -6.75 24.92 -6.33
C VAL A 342 -7.57 25.15 -7.61
N VAL A 343 -7.53 24.19 -8.53
CA VAL A 343 -8.29 24.21 -9.78
C VAL A 343 -9.25 23.02 -9.79
N ASP A 344 -10.56 23.29 -9.78
CA ASP A 344 -11.59 22.26 -9.90
C ASP A 344 -11.72 21.79 -11.35
N LEU A 345 -11.24 20.58 -11.62
CA LEU A 345 -11.31 19.94 -12.93
C LEU A 345 -12.69 19.41 -13.31
N ARG A 346 -13.67 19.41 -12.39
CA ARG A 346 -15.07 19.13 -12.76
C ARG A 346 -15.68 20.35 -13.45
N ALA A 347 -15.41 21.53 -12.91
CA ALA A 347 -15.83 22.79 -13.52
C ALA A 347 -14.97 23.18 -14.74
N ALA A 348 -13.66 22.93 -14.68
CA ALA A 348 -12.70 23.29 -15.72
C ALA A 348 -11.80 22.10 -16.13
N PRO A 349 -12.31 21.12 -16.89
CA PRO A 349 -11.53 19.97 -17.34
C PRO A 349 -10.25 20.35 -18.10
N ILE A 350 -9.22 19.52 -18.00
CA ILE A 350 -7.98 19.65 -18.80
C ILE A 350 -8.28 19.22 -20.24
N GLU A 351 -7.97 20.07 -21.21
CA GLU A 351 -8.14 19.77 -22.63
C GLU A 351 -6.84 19.30 -23.27
N SER A 352 -5.73 19.97 -22.98
CA SER A 352 -4.43 19.68 -23.58
C SER A 352 -3.27 20.23 -22.78
N ILE A 353 -2.08 19.70 -23.07
CA ILE A 353 -0.79 20.24 -22.69
C ILE A 353 -0.07 20.65 -23.97
N ASN A 354 0.61 21.79 -23.95
CA ASN A 354 1.45 22.24 -25.06
C ASN A 354 2.90 22.42 -24.58
N ARG A 355 3.77 23.01 -25.40
CA ARG A 355 5.20 23.21 -25.06
C ARG A 355 5.42 23.97 -23.75
N ARG A 356 4.57 24.93 -23.38
CA ARG A 356 4.80 25.87 -22.28
C ARG A 356 3.86 25.69 -21.08
N GLY A 357 2.88 24.80 -21.15
CA GLY A 357 1.88 24.73 -20.10
C GLY A 357 0.67 23.85 -20.41
N MET A 358 -0.38 24.06 -19.63
CA MET A 358 -1.60 23.27 -19.65
C MET A 358 -2.83 24.15 -19.86
N THR A 359 -3.75 23.67 -20.69
CA THR A 359 -5.01 24.36 -21.00
C THR A 359 -6.17 23.60 -20.37
N THR A 360 -6.97 24.29 -19.56
CA THR A 360 -8.32 23.84 -19.19
C THR A 360 -9.35 24.53 -20.07
N THR A 361 -10.61 24.08 -20.01
CA THR A 361 -11.74 24.70 -20.73
C THR A 361 -11.93 26.19 -20.40
N THR A 362 -11.38 26.68 -19.29
CA THR A 362 -11.58 28.06 -18.81
C THR A 362 -10.32 28.91 -18.85
N LYS A 363 -9.12 28.31 -18.75
CA LYS A 363 -7.88 29.05 -18.56
C LYS A 363 -6.66 28.29 -19.06
N TYR A 364 -5.69 29.05 -19.57
CA TYR A 364 -4.34 28.55 -19.82
C TYR A 364 -3.42 28.82 -18.62
N TYR A 365 -2.67 27.80 -18.24
CA TYR A 365 -1.68 27.82 -17.15
C TYR A 365 -0.31 27.59 -17.75
N GLU A 366 0.53 28.61 -17.72
CA GLU A 366 1.92 28.48 -18.12
C GLU A 366 2.73 27.91 -16.95
N LEU A 367 3.45 26.81 -17.20
CA LEU A 367 4.06 25.95 -16.19
C LEU A 367 5.48 25.60 -16.59
N ASP A 368 6.37 25.56 -15.61
CA ASP A 368 7.76 25.12 -15.81
C ASP A 368 7.91 23.63 -15.45
N MET A 369 7.00 23.10 -14.62
CA MET A 369 6.96 21.72 -14.18
C MET A 369 5.53 21.19 -14.05
N ILE A 370 5.31 19.95 -14.47
CA ILE A 370 4.06 19.20 -14.21
C ILE A 370 4.39 17.92 -13.45
N VAL A 371 3.72 17.74 -12.31
CA VAL A 371 3.81 16.55 -11.48
C VAL A 371 2.50 15.76 -11.54
N PHE A 372 2.57 14.52 -12.00
CA PHE A 372 1.48 13.56 -11.96
C PHE A 372 1.46 12.82 -10.62
N ALA A 373 0.47 13.14 -9.80
CA ALA A 373 0.12 12.46 -8.55
C ALA A 373 -1.16 11.63 -8.73
N THR A 374 -1.24 10.93 -9.87
CA THR A 374 -2.45 10.28 -10.41
C THR A 374 -2.67 8.84 -9.93
N GLY A 375 -1.93 8.42 -8.91
CA GLY A 375 -2.10 7.12 -8.25
C GLY A 375 -1.58 5.94 -9.06
N PHE A 376 -2.14 4.76 -8.77
CA PHE A 376 -1.66 3.48 -9.28
C PHE A 376 -2.83 2.61 -9.75
N ASP A 377 -2.57 1.74 -10.72
CA ASP A 377 -3.43 0.61 -11.05
C ASP A 377 -3.35 -0.39 -9.89
N ALA A 378 -4.33 -0.29 -9.00
CA ALA A 378 -4.31 -0.95 -7.71
C ALA A 378 -4.63 -2.45 -7.83
N MET A 379 -3.94 -3.25 -7.02
CA MET A 379 -4.09 -4.70 -6.83
C MET A 379 -3.76 -5.58 -8.05
N THR A 380 -4.31 -5.30 -9.22
CA THR A 380 -4.19 -6.19 -10.39
C THR A 380 -3.16 -5.72 -11.42
N GLY A 381 -2.90 -4.41 -11.50
CA GLY A 381 -2.08 -3.82 -12.58
C GLY A 381 -0.71 -4.48 -12.76
N SER A 382 -0.01 -4.74 -11.66
CA SER A 382 1.34 -5.32 -11.73
C SER A 382 1.34 -6.80 -12.14
N LEU A 383 0.29 -7.55 -11.82
CA LEU A 383 0.12 -8.93 -12.27
C LEU A 383 -0.31 -8.97 -13.74
N ASN A 384 -1.17 -8.03 -14.16
CA ASN A 384 -1.59 -7.86 -15.55
C ASN A 384 -0.42 -7.45 -16.48
N ARG A 385 0.72 -7.02 -15.95
CA ARG A 385 1.92 -6.73 -16.75
C ARG A 385 2.81 -7.96 -16.99
N ILE A 386 2.53 -9.08 -16.33
CA ILE A 386 3.26 -10.34 -16.50
C ILE A 386 2.38 -11.28 -17.32
N ASP A 387 2.97 -11.97 -18.32
CA ASP A 387 2.28 -13.07 -19.01
C ASP A 387 2.27 -14.31 -18.10
N ILE A 388 1.26 -14.38 -17.23
CA ILE A 388 1.05 -15.51 -16.32
C ILE A 388 0.06 -16.47 -16.97
N ARG A 389 0.50 -17.71 -17.20
CA ARG A 389 -0.34 -18.77 -17.80
C ARG A 389 -0.40 -19.99 -16.90
N GLY A 390 -1.61 -20.36 -16.51
CA GLY A 390 -1.89 -21.56 -15.71
C GLY A 390 -2.11 -22.80 -16.59
N ARG A 391 -2.92 -23.74 -16.10
CA ARG A 391 -3.29 -24.96 -16.82
C ARG A 391 -3.89 -24.69 -18.19
N ALA A 392 -3.71 -25.63 -19.11
CA ALA A 392 -4.09 -25.54 -20.51
C ALA A 392 -3.59 -24.25 -21.20
N GLY A 393 -2.51 -23.65 -20.69
CA GLY A 393 -1.97 -22.39 -21.17
C GLY A 393 -2.87 -21.17 -20.94
N ARG A 394 -3.89 -21.26 -20.08
CA ARG A 394 -4.87 -20.20 -19.86
C ARG A 394 -4.23 -18.95 -19.22
N PRO A 395 -4.34 -17.76 -19.83
CA PRO A 395 -3.85 -16.52 -19.25
C PRO A 395 -4.60 -16.13 -17.97
N LEU A 396 -3.89 -15.60 -16.98
CA LEU A 396 -4.48 -15.08 -15.73
C LEU A 396 -5.48 -13.94 -16.02
N LYS A 397 -5.19 -13.10 -17.00
CA LYS A 397 -6.07 -12.00 -17.44
C LYS A 397 -7.45 -12.52 -17.85
N ASP A 398 -7.49 -13.64 -18.57
CA ASP A 398 -8.73 -14.25 -19.04
C ASP A 398 -9.50 -14.90 -17.89
N ALA A 399 -8.79 -15.43 -16.89
CA ALA A 399 -9.42 -15.91 -15.65
C ALA A 399 -10.02 -14.76 -14.82
N TRP A 400 -9.53 -13.53 -14.98
CA TRP A 400 -9.94 -12.34 -14.23
C TRP A 400 -10.88 -11.39 -14.98
N GLN A 401 -11.34 -11.74 -16.19
CA GLN A 401 -12.25 -10.88 -16.96
C GLN A 401 -13.56 -10.58 -16.21
N ALA A 402 -14.07 -11.51 -15.39
CA ALA A 402 -15.26 -11.31 -14.55
C ALA A 402 -14.95 -10.69 -13.17
N GLY A 403 -13.72 -10.22 -12.97
CA GLY A 403 -13.18 -9.76 -11.69
C GLY A 403 -12.14 -10.74 -11.11
N PRO A 404 -11.21 -10.28 -10.26
CA PRO A 404 -10.23 -11.16 -9.61
C PRO A 404 -10.92 -12.18 -8.71
N ALA A 405 -10.76 -13.46 -9.02
CA ALA A 405 -11.26 -14.56 -8.20
C ALA A 405 -10.12 -15.52 -7.83
N PRO A 406 -10.13 -16.11 -6.62
CA PRO A 406 -9.30 -17.27 -6.35
C PRO A 406 -9.68 -18.39 -7.33
N THR A 407 -8.70 -19.00 -7.98
CA THR A 407 -8.94 -20.13 -8.88
C THR A 407 -8.26 -21.38 -8.32
N TRP A 408 -8.58 -22.57 -8.84
CA TRP A 408 -7.95 -23.82 -8.41
C TRP A 408 -6.41 -23.81 -8.55
N ASP A 409 -5.88 -22.96 -9.44
CA ASP A 409 -4.46 -22.77 -9.71
C ASP A 409 -3.84 -21.58 -8.95
N SER A 410 -4.64 -20.84 -8.17
CA SER A 410 -4.20 -19.66 -7.41
C SER A 410 -4.92 -19.55 -6.05
N ALA A 411 -4.17 -19.67 -4.96
CA ALA A 411 -4.69 -19.36 -3.64
C ALA A 411 -4.62 -17.85 -3.42
N TRP A 412 -5.77 -17.19 -3.28
CA TRP A 412 -5.87 -15.77 -2.95
C TRP A 412 -6.02 -15.61 -1.44
N THR A 413 -5.02 -15.04 -0.78
CA THR A 413 -5.05 -14.78 0.67
C THR A 413 -4.48 -13.40 1.03
N GLY A 414 -4.53 -12.45 0.09
CA GLY A 414 -3.94 -11.12 0.21
C GLY A 414 -2.71 -10.94 -0.69
N SER A 415 -1.77 -10.09 -0.26
CA SER A 415 -0.43 -10.01 -0.85
C SER A 415 0.57 -10.67 0.12
N PRO A 416 1.39 -11.65 -0.34
CA PRO A 416 1.61 -12.06 -1.72
C PRO A 416 0.58 -13.08 -2.25
N ILE A 417 0.42 -13.14 -3.58
CA ILE A 417 -0.35 -14.21 -4.24
C ILE A 417 0.58 -15.41 -4.45
N CYS A 418 0.15 -16.59 -4.01
CA CYS A 418 0.88 -17.82 -4.21
C CYS A 418 0.28 -18.62 -5.36
N LEU A 419 1.10 -18.95 -6.36
CA LEU A 419 0.76 -19.89 -7.43
C LEU A 419 1.41 -21.23 -7.09
N SER A 420 0.59 -22.28 -6.90
CA SER A 420 1.04 -23.60 -6.44
C SER A 420 0.66 -24.71 -7.40
N SER A 421 1.44 -25.80 -7.37
CA SER A 421 1.07 -27.07 -8.00
C SER A 421 0.14 -27.86 -7.06
N PRO A 422 -0.99 -28.43 -7.53
CA PRO A 422 -1.99 -29.07 -6.67
C PRO A 422 -1.71 -30.54 -6.33
N ALA A 423 -0.51 -31.08 -6.57
CA ALA A 423 -0.24 -32.49 -6.29
C ALA A 423 0.05 -32.75 -4.78
N ARG A 424 -1.05 -33.03 -4.06
CA ARG A 424 -1.27 -33.42 -2.65
C ARG A 424 -1.93 -32.31 -1.88
N ALA A 425 -3.14 -32.60 -1.41
CA ALA A 425 -3.96 -31.78 -0.52
C ALA A 425 -3.06 -31.01 0.46
N VAL A 426 -2.81 -29.74 0.14
CA VAL A 426 -2.25 -28.80 1.09
C VAL A 426 -3.34 -28.73 2.16
N PRO A 427 -3.09 -29.14 3.42
CA PRO A 427 -4.01 -28.79 4.48
C PRO A 427 -4.10 -27.28 4.40
N ARG A 428 -5.32 -26.74 4.16
CA ARG A 428 -5.63 -25.30 4.05
C ARG A 428 -4.48 -24.47 4.58
N CYS A 429 -3.81 -23.68 3.75
CA CYS A 429 -2.78 -22.72 4.19
C CYS A 429 -3.22 -22.19 5.56
N SER A 430 -2.49 -22.59 6.61
CA SER A 430 -2.91 -22.24 7.96
C SER A 430 -3.01 -20.72 8.04
N PRO A 431 -3.97 -20.15 8.79
CA PRO A 431 -4.18 -18.70 8.88
C PRO A 431 -2.92 -17.91 9.25
N THR A 432 -1.90 -18.58 9.76
CA THR A 432 -0.57 -18.05 10.07
C THR A 432 0.26 -17.57 8.86
N TRP A 433 -0.09 -17.95 7.62
CA TRP A 433 0.67 -17.55 6.41
C TRP A 433 0.16 -16.28 5.72
N CYS A 434 -0.98 -15.74 6.13
CA CYS A 434 -1.74 -14.81 5.31
C CYS A 434 -2.08 -13.52 6.06
N TRP A 435 -1.48 -12.41 5.65
CA TRP A 435 -1.84 -11.08 6.09
C TRP A 435 -2.67 -10.43 4.98
N ALA A 436 -3.97 -10.29 5.21
CA ALA A 436 -4.85 -9.48 4.37
C ALA A 436 -5.57 -8.46 5.26
N PRO A 437 -5.61 -7.17 4.90
CA PRO A 437 -6.62 -6.27 5.45
C PRO A 437 -7.97 -6.69 4.85
N ASN A 438 -8.80 -7.35 5.67
CA ASN A 438 -10.16 -7.72 5.28
C ASN A 438 -11.01 -6.45 5.09
N ASN A 439 -11.38 -6.19 3.84
CA ASN A 439 -12.57 -5.43 3.50
C ASN A 439 -13.23 -6.10 2.28
N MET A 440 -13.67 -7.34 2.46
CA MET A 440 -14.65 -7.98 1.60
C MET A 440 -15.64 -8.72 2.50
N SER A 441 -16.88 -8.23 2.52
CA SER A 441 -18.01 -8.90 3.14
C SER A 441 -18.25 -10.24 2.45
N ILE A 442 -17.95 -11.34 3.15
CA ILE A 442 -18.48 -12.65 2.80
C ILE A 442 -19.66 -12.91 3.73
N GLY A 443 -20.84 -13.08 3.13
CA GLY A 443 -22.09 -13.33 3.81
C GLY A 443 -22.04 -14.56 4.73
N SER A 444 -22.88 -14.49 5.74
CA SER A 444 -23.16 -15.47 6.79
C SER A 444 -23.02 -16.95 6.38
N ALA A 445 -22.09 -17.65 7.03
CA ALA A 445 -22.23 -19.07 7.33
C ALA A 445 -21.60 -19.34 8.71
N THR A 446 -22.46 -19.65 9.67
CA THR A 446 -22.13 -20.04 11.04
C THR A 446 -21.23 -21.28 11.07
N CYS A 447 -20.11 -21.23 11.79
CA CYS A 447 -19.27 -22.40 12.04
C CYS A 447 -19.21 -22.65 13.55
N SER A 448 -19.95 -23.68 13.99
CA SER A 448 -19.94 -24.17 15.37
C SER A 448 -18.61 -24.82 15.73
N THR A 449 -18.04 -24.41 16.85
CA THR A 449 -16.84 -24.98 17.48
C THR A 449 -17.16 -26.27 18.24
N THR A 450 -16.63 -27.40 17.80
CA THR A 450 -16.37 -28.56 18.67
C THR A 450 -15.15 -29.34 18.16
N TRP A 451 -14.11 -29.38 19.00
CA TRP A 451 -12.91 -30.18 18.82
C TRP A 451 -13.17 -31.64 19.24
N GLN A 452 -12.73 -32.64 18.46
CA GLN A 452 -12.56 -34.01 18.95
C GLN A 452 -11.15 -34.57 18.63
N PRO A 453 -10.45 -35.17 19.63
CA PRO A 453 -9.07 -35.63 19.51
C PRO A 453 -8.98 -37.10 19.09
N THR A 454 -8.94 -37.38 17.78
CA THR A 454 -8.69 -38.75 17.25
C THR A 454 -7.63 -38.83 16.16
N ALA A 455 -7.10 -37.71 15.67
CA ALA A 455 -6.13 -37.68 14.58
C ALA A 455 -4.69 -38.10 14.96
N ILE A 456 -4.33 -38.13 16.25
CA ILE A 456 -2.94 -38.35 16.69
C ILE A 456 -2.54 -39.85 16.71
N ARG A 457 -3.48 -40.80 16.70
CA ARG A 457 -3.16 -42.24 16.75
C ARG A 457 -2.83 -42.89 15.41
N ARG A 458 -3.12 -42.25 14.26
CA ARG A 458 -2.84 -42.83 12.93
C ARG A 458 -1.43 -42.55 12.39
N TRP A 459 -0.68 -41.62 12.97
CA TRP A 459 0.62 -41.19 12.43
C TRP A 459 1.81 -42.08 12.86
N ARG A 460 1.67 -42.91 13.90
CA ARG A 460 2.79 -43.74 14.44
C ARG A 460 2.91 -45.16 13.87
N ARG A 461 2.06 -45.58 12.92
CA ARG A 461 2.07 -46.96 12.37
C ARG A 461 2.72 -47.12 10.98
N SER A 462 3.14 -46.06 10.31
CA SER A 462 3.66 -46.13 8.93
C SER A 462 5.20 -46.07 8.80
N LEU A 463 5.95 -46.31 9.87
CA LEU A 463 7.42 -46.36 9.85
C LEU A 463 7.95 -47.74 10.26
N ARG A 464 7.72 -48.76 9.43
CA ARG A 464 8.54 -49.98 9.44
C ARG A 464 9.05 -50.26 8.02
N PRO A 465 10.34 -50.59 7.84
CA PRO A 465 10.88 -51.00 6.54
C PRO A 465 10.42 -52.43 6.21
N LEU A 466 10.13 -52.70 4.93
CA LEU A 466 9.82 -54.04 4.43
C LEU A 466 11.12 -54.84 4.20
N PRO A 467 11.14 -56.16 4.45
CA PRO A 467 12.33 -56.99 4.28
C PRO A 467 12.58 -57.33 2.81
N THR A 468 13.87 -57.50 2.49
CA THR A 468 14.40 -58.01 1.22
C THR A 468 14.02 -59.47 0.99
N GLY A 469 13.55 -59.76 -0.23
CA GLY A 469 13.34 -61.08 -0.80
C GLY A 469 13.15 -60.95 -2.29
#